data_AF-A0A3D4PDN1-F1
#
_entry.id   AF-A0A3D4PDN1-F1
#
_cell.length_a   1.000
_cell.length_b   1.000
_cell.length_c   1.000
_cell.angle_alpha   90.00
_cell.angle_beta   90.00
_cell.angle_gamma   90.00
#
_symmetry.space_group_name_H-M   'P 1'
#
loop_
_entity.id
_entity.type
_entity.pdbx_description
1 polymer ?
#
loop_
_entity_poly.entity_id
_entity_poly.type
_entity_poly.pdbx_seq_one_letter_code
_entity_poly.pdbx_strand_id
1 'polypeptide(L)'
;MPAKTACSSYFQLPNISRRGFLQAGALGGLGISLPGILRSEALAMGSSIAPKAKSVILLWLQGGVSHHDTFDPKPYAPSNIRGELNTIQTT
;
A
#
# COMPACT_ATOMS: atom_id res chain seq x y z
N MET A 1 28.17 -32.02 -56.92
CA MET A 1 27.82 -32.04 -55.48
C MET A 1 27.72 -30.60 -54.98
N PRO A 2 26.53 -30.03 -54.71
CA PRO A 2 26.44 -28.75 -54.01
C PRO A 2 26.24 -28.96 -52.49
N ALA A 3 26.96 -28.13 -51.74
CA ALA A 3 27.02 -28.12 -50.29
C ALA A 3 25.66 -27.81 -49.64
N LYS A 4 25.36 -28.48 -48.52
CA LYS A 4 24.17 -28.25 -47.71
C LYS A 4 24.34 -26.94 -46.92
N THR A 5 23.56 -25.93 -47.25
CA THR A 5 23.45 -24.68 -46.50
C THR A 5 22.84 -24.96 -45.13
N ALA A 6 23.60 -24.70 -44.05
CA ALA A 6 23.12 -24.85 -42.69
C ALA A 6 21.96 -23.86 -42.42
N CYS A 7 20.95 -24.35 -41.71
CA CYS A 7 19.74 -23.62 -41.38
C CYS A 7 20.07 -22.43 -40.46
N SER A 8 19.93 -21.20 -40.96
CA SER A 8 20.18 -19.94 -40.23
C SER A 8 19.21 -19.71 -39.04
N SER A 9 18.15 -20.53 -38.92
CA SER A 9 17.08 -20.31 -37.94
C SER A 9 17.36 -20.87 -36.55
N TYR A 10 18.51 -21.48 -36.29
CA TYR A 10 18.82 -22.05 -34.96
C TYR A 10 19.19 -20.99 -33.91
N PHE A 11 19.56 -19.77 -34.35
CA PHE A 11 20.00 -18.69 -33.47
C PHE A 11 19.04 -17.48 -33.45
N GLN A 12 17.75 -17.71 -33.69
CA GLN A 12 16.76 -16.63 -33.56
C GLN A 12 16.40 -16.48 -32.08
N LEU A 13 17.18 -15.67 -31.37
CA LEU A 13 16.86 -15.27 -29.99
C LEU A 13 15.47 -14.60 -29.98
N PRO A 14 14.58 -14.96 -29.05
CA PRO A 14 13.28 -14.31 -28.93
C PRO A 14 13.51 -12.81 -28.72
N ASN A 15 12.82 -11.98 -29.51
CA ASN A 15 12.92 -10.53 -29.41
C ASN A 15 12.37 -10.09 -28.04
N ILE A 16 13.27 -9.87 -27.07
CA ILE A 16 12.90 -9.44 -25.72
C ILE A 16 12.34 -8.03 -25.82
N SER A 17 11.00 -7.93 -25.77
CA SER A 17 10.35 -6.64 -25.69
C SER A 17 10.73 -5.93 -24.38
N ARG A 18 10.85 -4.60 -24.41
CA ARG A 18 11.06 -3.77 -23.20
C ARG A 18 10.08 -4.12 -22.07
N ARG A 19 8.83 -4.42 -22.42
CA ARG A 19 7.80 -4.87 -21.48
C ARG A 19 8.13 -6.24 -20.87
N GLY A 20 8.56 -7.20 -21.68
CA GLY A 20 8.96 -8.52 -21.20
C GLY A 20 10.16 -8.47 -20.25
N PHE A 21 11.14 -7.60 -20.53
CA PHE A 21 12.26 -7.37 -19.62
C PHE A 21 11.80 -6.78 -18.27
N LEU A 22 10.94 -5.75 -18.29
CA LEU A 22 10.38 -5.17 -17.07
C LEU A 22 9.52 -6.16 -16.28
N GLN A 23 8.74 -6.99 -16.96
CA GLN A 23 7.92 -8.03 -16.32
C GLN A 23 8.79 -9.11 -15.67
N ALA A 24 9.79 -9.62 -16.38
CA ALA A 24 10.72 -10.61 -15.83
C ALA A 24 11.54 -10.04 -14.68
N GLY A 25 12.01 -8.78 -14.80
CA GLY A 25 12.73 -8.08 -13.74
C GLY A 25 11.87 -7.81 -12.51
N ALA A 26 10.61 -7.40 -12.70
CA ALA A 26 9.67 -7.18 -11.60
C ALA A 26 9.28 -8.49 -10.90
N LEU A 27 8.98 -9.55 -11.67
CA LEU A 27 8.65 -10.86 -11.11
C LEU A 27 9.84 -11.50 -10.40
N GLY A 28 11.07 -11.32 -10.92
CA GLY A 28 12.28 -11.76 -10.23
C GLY A 28 12.55 -10.94 -8.96
N GLY A 29 12.59 -9.61 -9.08
CA GLY A 29 12.96 -8.72 -7.98
C GLY A 29 11.94 -8.69 -6.85
N LEU A 30 10.65 -8.62 -7.16
CA LEU A 30 9.57 -8.60 -6.17
C LEU A 30 9.09 -10.00 -5.79
N GLY A 31 9.24 -11.00 -6.66
CA GLY A 31 8.83 -12.38 -6.36
C GLY A 31 9.71 -13.06 -5.32
N ILE A 32 10.99 -12.67 -5.20
CA ILE A 32 11.90 -13.24 -4.19
C ILE A 32 11.45 -12.90 -2.76
N SER A 33 10.85 -11.74 -2.52
CA SER A 33 10.38 -11.35 -1.18
C SER A 33 9.02 -11.95 -0.80
N LEU A 34 8.26 -12.46 -1.79
CA LEU A 34 6.91 -12.96 -1.60
C LEU A 34 6.80 -14.11 -0.57
N PRO A 35 7.66 -15.14 -0.56
CA PRO A 35 7.61 -16.20 0.46
C PRO A 35 7.84 -15.67 1.89
N GLY A 36 8.68 -14.63 2.04
CA GLY A 36 8.92 -13.97 3.32
C GLY A 36 7.69 -13.22 3.83
N ILE A 37 6.99 -12.52 2.92
CA ILE A 37 5.72 -11.85 3.23
C ILE A 37 4.66 -12.87 3.64
N LEU A 38 4.45 -13.92 2.84
CA LEU A 38 3.46 -14.96 3.15
C LEU A 38 3.76 -15.68 4.48
N ARG A 39 5.04 -15.92 4.78
CA ARG A 39 5.45 -16.46 6.08
C ARG A 39 5.17 -15.50 7.23
N SER A 40 5.38 -14.20 7.03
CA SER A 40 5.10 -13.18 8.04
C SER A 40 3.59 -13.05 8.32
N GLU A 41 2.75 -13.14 7.30
CA GLU A 41 1.29 -13.17 7.44
C GLU A 41 0.85 -14.44 8.20
N ALA A 42 1.41 -15.60 7.84
CA ALA A 42 1.10 -16.86 8.52
C ALA A 42 1.48 -16.82 10.02
N LEU A 43 2.61 -16.20 10.36
CA LEU A 43 3.03 -16.00 11.75
C LEU A 43 2.17 -14.94 12.47
N ALA A 44 1.73 -13.90 11.76
CA ALA A 44 0.84 -12.87 12.30
C ALA A 44 -0.54 -13.44 12.67
N MET A 45 -1.05 -14.45 11.95
CA MET A 45 -2.26 -15.17 12.35
C MET A 45 -2.13 -15.92 13.70
N GLY A 46 -0.91 -16.30 14.08
CA GLY A 46 -0.61 -16.90 15.39
C GLY A 46 -0.36 -15.88 16.50
N SER A 47 -0.07 -14.63 16.15
CA SER A 47 0.07 -13.52 17.10
C SER A 47 -1.31 -13.04 17.50
N SER A 48 -1.84 -13.61 18.58
CA SER A 48 -3.13 -13.26 19.18
C SER A 48 -3.12 -11.90 19.88
N ILE A 49 -2.67 -10.83 19.19
CA ILE A 49 -2.97 -9.48 19.68
C ILE A 49 -4.49 -9.33 19.57
N ALA A 50 -5.15 -9.51 20.71
CA ALA A 50 -6.59 -9.33 20.80
C ALA A 50 -6.92 -7.92 20.25
N PRO A 51 -7.89 -7.80 19.32
CA PRO A 51 -8.26 -6.50 18.80
C PRO A 51 -8.71 -5.63 19.98
N LYS A 52 -7.94 -4.56 20.25
CA LYS A 52 -8.24 -3.62 21.35
C LYS A 52 -9.59 -2.94 21.17
N ALA A 53 -9.97 -2.66 19.91
CA ALA A 53 -11.23 -1.99 19.58
C ALA A 53 -12.32 -3.01 19.23
N LYS A 54 -13.45 -2.92 19.94
CA LYS A 54 -14.65 -3.76 19.69
C LYS A 54 -15.54 -3.22 18.57
N SER A 55 -15.51 -1.91 18.37
CA SER A 55 -16.33 -1.18 17.38
C SER A 55 -15.58 0.05 16.87
N VAL A 56 -15.76 0.38 15.60
CA VAL A 56 -15.17 1.56 14.95
C VAL A 56 -16.30 2.36 14.30
N ILE A 57 -16.26 3.68 14.47
CA ILE A 57 -17.16 4.61 13.77
C ILE A 57 -16.36 5.22 12.62
N LEU A 58 -16.81 5.01 11.38
CA LEU A 58 -16.22 5.63 10.20
C LEU A 58 -17.03 6.88 9.85
N LEU A 59 -16.37 8.04 9.89
CA LEU A 59 -16.96 9.32 9.51
C LEU A 59 -16.41 9.73 8.15
N TRP A 60 -17.27 9.80 7.13
CA TRP A 60 -16.90 10.29 5.80
C TRP A 60 -17.17 11.79 5.72
N LEU A 61 -16.09 12.57 5.77
CA LEU A 61 -16.16 14.03 5.72
C LEU A 61 -15.66 14.51 4.36
N GLN A 62 -16.60 14.90 3.49
CA GLN A 62 -16.29 15.49 2.21
C GLN A 62 -15.57 16.83 2.42
N GLY A 63 -14.27 16.89 2.13
CA GLY A 63 -13.44 18.08 2.36
C GLY A 63 -12.67 18.08 3.69
N GLY A 64 -12.77 17.01 4.50
CA GLY A 64 -12.03 16.86 5.75
C GLY A 64 -12.66 17.57 6.96
N VAL A 65 -12.02 17.41 8.11
CA VAL A 65 -12.37 18.08 9.37
C VAL A 65 -11.86 19.52 9.39
N SER A 66 -12.60 20.43 10.03
CA SER A 66 -12.07 21.76 10.35
C SER A 66 -10.88 21.64 11.31
N HIS A 67 -9.90 22.53 11.17
CA HIS A 67 -8.78 22.61 12.11
C HIS A 67 -9.26 22.92 13.54
N HIS A 68 -10.33 23.72 13.66
CA HIS A 68 -10.98 24.06 14.94
C HIS A 68 -11.74 22.88 15.56
N ASP A 69 -12.03 21.81 14.82
CA ASP A 69 -12.75 20.65 15.37
C ASP A 69 -11.81 19.52 15.80
N THR A 70 -10.53 19.60 15.44
CA THR A 70 -9.56 18.50 15.66
C THR A 70 -8.29 18.99 16.35
N PHE A 71 -7.51 19.85 15.70
CA PHE A 71 -6.13 20.13 16.10
C PHE A 71 -6.02 21.30 17.09
N ASP A 72 -6.82 22.36 16.92
CA ASP A 72 -6.84 23.51 17.82
C ASP A 72 -8.27 24.06 18.03
N PRO A 73 -9.06 23.43 18.91
CA PRO A 73 -10.42 23.85 19.21
C PRO A 73 -10.55 25.19 19.94
N LYS A 74 -9.42 25.82 20.32
CA LYS A 74 -9.36 27.15 20.91
C LYS A 74 -10.45 27.39 21.97
N PRO A 75 -10.46 26.62 23.08
CA PRO A 75 -11.59 26.59 24.02
C PRO A 75 -11.89 27.95 24.67
N TYR A 76 -10.88 28.82 24.77
CA TYR A 76 -11.00 30.15 25.38
C TYR A 76 -11.31 31.28 24.38
N ALA A 77 -11.44 30.98 23.08
CA ALA A 77 -11.87 31.99 22.12
C ALA A 77 -13.36 32.30 22.25
N PRO A 78 -13.78 33.54 21.90
CA PRO A 78 -15.18 33.86 21.78
C PRO A 78 -15.86 33.01 20.69
N SER A 79 -17.17 32.79 20.84
CA SER A 79 -17.97 31.84 20.05
C SER A 79 -17.96 32.11 18.54
N ASN A 80 -17.63 33.33 18.12
CA ASN A 80 -17.49 33.70 16.72
C ASN A 80 -16.15 33.24 16.08
N ILE A 81 -15.19 32.74 16.87
CA ILE A 81 -13.85 32.35 16.41
C ILE A 81 -13.59 30.85 16.63
N ARG A 82 -14.20 30.23 17.64
CA ARG A 82 -14.06 28.79 17.91
C ARG A 82 -15.12 27.98 17.17
N GLY A 83 -14.81 26.71 16.90
CA GLY A 83 -15.76 25.75 16.34
C GLY A 83 -16.93 25.47 17.29
N GLU A 84 -17.98 24.85 16.76
CA GLU A 84 -19.22 24.53 17.52
C GLU A 84 -18.99 23.48 18.62
N LEU A 85 -17.93 22.68 18.47
CA LEU A 85 -17.61 21.60 19.39
C LEU A 85 -16.88 22.12 20.66
N ASN A 86 -17.06 21.39 21.75
CA ASN A 86 -16.35 21.61 23.02
C ASN A 86 -15.22 20.61 23.20
N THR A 87 -14.12 21.05 23.82
CA THR A 87 -13.00 20.18 24.18
C THR A 87 -13.33 19.27 25.35
N ILE A 88 -12.86 18.02 25.30
CA ILE A 88 -12.89 17.08 26.42
C ILE A 88 -11.44 16.90 26.91
N GLN A 89 -11.24 16.92 28.23
CA GLN A 89 -9.94 16.66 28.85
C GLN A 89 -9.59 15.16 28.69
N THR A 90 -8.48 14.86 28.03
CA THR A 90 -7.95 13.49 27.95
C THR A 90 -7.21 13.14 29.24
N THR A 91 -7.47 11.95 29.79
CA THR A 91 -6.93 11.45 31.06
C THR A 91 -5.52 10.88 30.92
#